data_AF-A0A0C9WKZ6-F1
#
_entry.id   AF-A0A0C9WKZ6-F1
#
_cell.length_a   1.000
_cell.length_b   1.000
_cell.length_c   1.000
_cell.angle_alpha   90.00
_cell.angle_beta   90.00
_cell.angle_gamma   90.00
#
_symmetry.space_group_name_H-M   'P 1'
#
loop_
_entity.id
_entity.type
_entity.pdbx_description
1 polymer ?
#
loop_
_entity_poly.entity_id
_entity_poly.type
_entity_poly.pdbx_seq_one_letter_code
_entity_poly.pdbx_strand_id
1 'polypeptide(L)'
;KGDGLQDHHHIAIPSEVYSNKEKARDIRLIYTDKIKVKFVKDDQVETPSGRWCNICKNDDEFVKKSGMRKAFHTGSNSSCRQHIRQHYAIYQERCKAANILEHHWAIPRIIWKKMEDERMGKKAG
;
A
#
# COMPACT_ATOMS: atom_id res chain seq x y z
N LYS A 1 14.97 -43.34 -17.08
CA LYS A 1 16.12 -42.41 -16.92
C LYS A 1 15.54 -41.13 -16.33
N GLY A 2 15.61 -40.96 -15.01
CA GLY A 2 15.11 -39.77 -14.31
C GLY A 2 16.19 -38.69 -14.34
N ASP A 3 15.79 -37.46 -14.58
CA ASP A 3 16.61 -36.30 -14.97
C ASP A 3 17.42 -35.66 -13.83
N GLY A 4 17.66 -36.36 -12.72
CA GLY A 4 18.72 -36.03 -11.76
C GLY A 4 18.65 -34.64 -11.09
N LEU A 5 17.58 -33.86 -11.30
CA LEU A 5 17.45 -32.50 -10.79
C LEU A 5 17.12 -32.42 -9.29
N GLN A 6 16.89 -33.55 -8.62
CA GLN A 6 16.41 -33.57 -7.24
C GLN A 6 17.51 -33.28 -6.19
N ASP A 7 18.79 -33.34 -6.55
CA ASP A 7 19.89 -33.32 -5.57
C ASP A 7 20.55 -31.94 -5.33
N HIS A 8 20.19 -30.90 -6.09
CA HIS A 8 20.94 -29.63 -6.10
C HIS A 8 20.43 -28.51 -5.18
N HIS A 9 19.32 -28.71 -4.45
CA HIS A 9 18.70 -27.63 -3.67
C HIS A 9 18.45 -28.00 -2.21
N HIS A 10 19.52 -28.37 -1.48
CA HIS A 10 19.54 -28.39 0.00
C HIS A 10 19.81 -27.00 0.59
N ILE A 11 19.07 -25.97 0.15
CA ILE A 11 19.02 -24.71 0.88
C ILE A 11 17.70 -24.72 1.64
N ALA A 12 17.77 -24.71 2.97
CA ALA A 12 16.61 -24.41 3.80
C ALA A 12 16.12 -23.01 3.43
N ILE A 13 15.11 -22.93 2.56
CA ILE A 13 14.47 -21.67 2.22
C ILE A 13 13.79 -21.19 3.51
N PRO A 14 14.18 -20.03 4.08
CA PRO A 14 13.49 -19.48 5.24
C PRO A 14 12.00 -19.36 4.89
N SER A 15 11.14 -19.82 5.80
CA SER A 15 9.76 -20.28 5.56
C SER A 15 8.78 -19.27 4.95
N GLU A 16 9.17 -18.03 4.66
CA GLU A 16 8.26 -16.98 4.17
C GLU A 16 8.92 -16.04 3.16
N VAL A 17 9.29 -16.56 1.99
CA VAL A 17 9.59 -15.70 0.83
C VAL A 17 8.26 -15.23 0.22
N TYR A 18 7.67 -14.21 0.84
CA TYR A 18 6.49 -13.56 0.27
C TYR A 18 6.80 -12.92 -1.07
N SER A 19 6.00 -13.24 -2.09
CA SER A 19 6.11 -12.59 -3.39
C SER A 19 5.83 -11.08 -3.27
N ASN A 20 6.38 -10.26 -4.18
CA ASN A 20 6.12 -8.82 -4.18
C ASN A 20 4.61 -8.48 -4.31
N LYS A 21 3.81 -9.40 -4.86
CA LYS A 21 2.35 -9.28 -4.91
C LYS A 21 1.73 -9.46 -3.53
N GLU A 22 2.23 -10.40 -2.74
CA GLU A 22 1.77 -10.64 -1.37
C GLU A 22 2.17 -9.52 -0.42
N LYS A 23 3.38 -8.98 -0.60
CA LYS A 23 3.87 -7.81 0.14
C LYS A 23 3.04 -6.55 -0.10
N ALA A 24 2.22 -6.49 -1.15
CA ALA A 24 1.40 -5.34 -1.53
C ALA A 24 -0.12 -5.58 -1.36
N ARG A 25 -0.51 -6.63 -0.63
CA ARG A 25 -1.93 -6.89 -0.34
C ARG A 25 -2.57 -5.76 0.46
N ASP A 26 -1.80 -5.16 1.36
CA ASP A 26 -2.19 -4.00 2.17
C ASP A 26 -2.62 -2.80 1.30
N ILE A 27 -1.90 -2.55 0.21
CA ILE A 27 -2.20 -1.46 -0.72
C ILE A 27 -3.56 -1.68 -1.40
N ARG A 28 -3.90 -2.94 -1.75
CA ARG A 28 -5.17 -3.27 -2.40
C ARG A 28 -6.39 -3.11 -1.49
N LEU A 29 -6.18 -3.01 -0.17
CA LEU A 29 -7.28 -2.70 0.76
C LEU A 29 -7.76 -1.26 0.61
N ILE A 30 -6.89 -0.34 0.17
CA ILE A 30 -7.18 1.09 0.04
C ILE A 30 -7.33 1.50 -1.42
N TYR A 31 -6.52 0.89 -2.28
CA TYR A 31 -6.47 1.22 -3.69
C TYR A 31 -7.18 0.19 -4.55
N THR A 32 -7.71 0.65 -5.69
CA THR A 32 -8.14 -0.26 -6.76
C THR A 32 -6.95 -0.98 -7.40
N ASP A 33 -7.26 -1.95 -8.25
CA ASP A 33 -6.30 -2.46 -9.22
C ASP A 33 -5.78 -1.37 -10.15
N LYS A 34 -4.62 -1.65 -10.75
CA LYS A 34 -3.96 -0.72 -11.65
C LYS A 34 -4.79 -0.65 -12.94
N ILE A 35 -5.28 0.54 -13.26
CA ILE A 35 -6.05 0.81 -14.48
C ILE A 35 -5.41 1.92 -15.29
N LYS A 36 -5.79 2.04 -16.55
CA LYS A 36 -5.49 3.20 -17.40
C LYS A 36 -6.72 4.10 -17.43
N VAL A 37 -6.54 5.40 -17.20
CA VAL A 37 -7.63 6.37 -17.22
C VAL A 37 -7.27 7.46 -18.22
N LYS A 38 -8.25 7.91 -18.99
CA LYS A 38 -8.11 9.07 -19.88
C LYS A 38 -8.56 10.31 -19.13
N PHE A 39 -7.64 11.25 -18.90
CA PHE A 39 -7.96 12.59 -18.41
C PHE A 39 -7.90 13.55 -19.59
N VAL A 40 -8.95 14.35 -19.76
CA VAL A 40 -9.03 15.38 -20.81
C VAL A 40 -9.11 16.72 -20.11
N LYS A 41 -8.18 17.63 -20.42
CA LYS A 41 -8.16 18.99 -19.91
C LYS A 41 -7.77 19.93 -21.04
N ASP A 42 -8.65 20.87 -21.40
CA ASP A 42 -8.38 21.98 -22.34
C ASP A 42 -7.57 21.52 -23.57
N ASP A 43 -8.11 20.54 -24.31
CA ASP A 43 -7.51 19.89 -25.49
C ASP A 43 -6.34 18.91 -25.26
N GLN A 44 -5.77 18.84 -24.06
CA GLN A 44 -4.75 17.84 -23.72
C GLN A 44 -5.38 16.55 -23.20
N VAL A 45 -4.97 15.44 -23.81
CA VAL A 45 -5.38 14.08 -23.42
C VAL A 45 -4.20 13.37 -22.77
N GLU A 46 -4.33 13.09 -21.48
CA GLU A 46 -3.40 12.23 -20.76
C GLU A 46 -4.01 10.85 -20.53
N THR A 47 -3.25 9.77 -20.72
CA THR A 47 -3.71 8.39 -20.45
C THR A 47 -2.86 7.66 -19.40
N PRO A 48 -2.73 8.22 -18.18
CA PRO A 48 -1.88 7.62 -17.15
C PRO A 48 -2.38 6.24 -16.69
N SER A 49 -1.42 5.39 -16.33
CA SER A 49 -1.68 4.12 -15.66
C SER A 49 -1.40 4.24 -14.16
N GLY A 50 -2.36 3.88 -13.33
CA GLY A 50 -2.31 4.13 -11.89
C GLY A 50 -3.45 3.45 -11.15
N ARG A 51 -3.65 3.83 -9.89
CA ARG A 51 -4.66 3.26 -9.00
C ARG A 51 -5.51 4.38 -8.40
N TRP A 52 -6.78 4.11 -8.16
CA TRP A 52 -7.65 5.00 -7.40
C TRP A 52 -7.50 4.73 -5.91
N CYS A 53 -7.30 5.76 -5.11
CA CYS A 53 -7.55 5.66 -3.68
C CYS A 53 -9.07 5.64 -3.47
N ASN A 54 -9.61 4.54 -2.94
CA ASN A 54 -11.07 4.41 -2.73
C ASN A 54 -11.59 5.39 -1.68
N ILE A 55 -10.73 5.90 -0.80
CA ILE A 55 -11.13 6.86 0.22
C ILE A 55 -11.26 8.24 -0.41
N CYS A 56 -10.20 8.77 -1.03
CA CYS A 56 -10.25 10.07 -1.71
C CYS A 56 -11.25 10.12 -2.87
N LYS A 57 -11.45 9.02 -3.58
CA LYS A 57 -12.38 8.97 -4.72
C LYS A 57 -13.84 9.08 -4.26
N ASN A 58 -14.16 8.55 -3.08
CA ASN A 58 -15.52 8.53 -2.53
C ASN A 58 -15.78 9.70 -1.57
N ASP A 59 -14.82 10.62 -1.41
CA ASP A 59 -14.96 11.82 -0.60
C ASP A 59 -15.39 12.99 -1.49
N ASP A 60 -16.69 13.29 -1.49
CA ASP A 60 -17.30 14.32 -2.34
C ASP A 60 -16.70 15.71 -2.09
N GLU A 61 -16.38 16.06 -0.85
CA GLU A 61 -15.78 17.36 -0.51
C GLU A 61 -14.37 17.50 -1.08
N PHE A 62 -13.56 16.45 -0.96
CA PHE A 62 -12.23 16.36 -1.54
C PHE A 62 -12.27 16.42 -3.06
N VAL A 63 -13.18 15.67 -3.70
CA VAL A 63 -13.32 15.65 -5.15
C VAL A 63 -13.78 17.01 -5.67
N LYS A 64 -14.73 17.68 -4.98
CA LYS A 64 -15.15 19.04 -5.33
C LYS A 64 -14.01 20.05 -5.21
N LYS A 65 -13.21 19.98 -4.14
CA LYS A 65 -12.13 20.94 -3.85
C LYS A 65 -10.89 20.75 -4.72
N SER A 66 -10.45 19.50 -4.87
CA SER A 66 -9.14 19.15 -5.44
C SER A 66 -9.24 18.50 -6.83
N GLY A 67 -10.45 18.09 -7.22
CA GLY A 67 -10.70 17.35 -8.44
C GLY A 67 -10.38 15.86 -8.33
N MET A 68 -11.09 15.06 -9.13
CA MET A 68 -10.94 13.61 -9.14
C MET A 68 -9.52 13.17 -9.53
N ARG A 69 -8.80 13.93 -10.37
CA ARG A 69 -7.41 13.61 -10.77
C ARG A 69 -6.47 13.40 -9.58
N LYS A 70 -6.68 14.13 -8.46
CA LYS A 70 -5.85 14.03 -7.25
C LYS A 70 -6.06 12.75 -6.45
N ALA A 71 -7.19 12.06 -6.63
CA ALA A 71 -7.43 10.74 -6.05
C ALA A 71 -6.79 9.59 -6.87
N PHE A 72 -6.22 9.88 -8.05
CA PHE A 72 -5.57 8.91 -8.91
C PHE A 72 -4.04 8.94 -8.78
N HIS A 73 -3.47 7.85 -8.29
CA HIS A 73 -2.03 7.72 -8.03
C HIS A 73 -1.35 6.89 -9.11
N THR A 74 -0.38 7.49 -9.80
CA THR A 74 0.47 6.85 -10.83
C THR A 74 1.78 6.31 -10.28
N GLY A 75 2.06 6.54 -8.99
CA GLY A 75 3.32 6.19 -8.33
C GLY A 75 3.49 4.69 -8.04
N SER A 76 4.66 4.36 -7.48
CA SER A 76 4.98 3.01 -7.03
C SER A 76 4.26 2.63 -5.73
N ASN A 77 4.39 1.37 -5.31
CA ASN A 77 3.82 0.88 -4.05
C ASN A 77 4.27 1.71 -2.84
N SER A 78 5.53 2.16 -2.82
CA SER A 78 6.05 3.01 -1.74
C SER A 78 5.35 4.36 -1.67
N SER A 79 5.13 5.01 -2.82
CA SER A 79 4.37 6.27 -2.90
C SER A 79 2.91 6.09 -2.47
N CYS A 80 2.30 4.96 -2.84
CA CYS A 80 0.94 4.62 -2.39
C CYS A 80 0.88 4.48 -0.86
N ARG A 81 1.87 3.83 -0.23
CA ARG A 81 1.93 3.71 1.24
C ARG A 81 2.14 5.03 1.95
N GLN A 82 2.94 5.92 1.37
CA GLN A 82 3.07 7.27 1.91
C GLN A 82 1.74 8.03 1.91
N HIS A 83 0.92 7.86 0.87
CA HIS A 83 -0.43 8.43 0.84
C HIS A 83 -1.35 7.75 1.87
N ILE A 84 -1.29 6.43 2.02
CA ILE A 84 -2.09 5.67 2.99
C ILE A 84 -1.93 6.21 4.42
N ARG A 85 -0.76 6.77 4.78
CA ARG A 85 -0.56 7.43 6.09
C ARG A 85 -1.61 8.50 6.40
N GLN A 86 -2.16 9.19 5.40
CA GLN A 86 -3.21 10.19 5.57
C GLN A 86 -4.56 9.55 5.94
N HIS A 87 -4.72 8.27 5.62
CA HIS A 87 -5.92 7.46 5.89
C HIS A 87 -5.62 6.32 6.86
N TYR A 88 -4.65 6.52 7.77
CA TYR A 88 -4.12 5.45 8.60
C TYR A 88 -5.19 4.73 9.43
N ALA A 89 -6.15 5.45 10.00
CA ALA A 89 -7.22 4.84 10.80
C ALA A 89 -8.01 3.79 9.99
N ILE A 90 -8.50 4.16 8.82
CA ILE A 90 -9.25 3.26 7.92
C ILE A 90 -8.35 2.12 7.41
N TYR A 91 -7.07 2.41 7.14
CA TYR A 91 -6.10 1.38 6.75
C TYR A 91 -5.88 0.35 7.84
N GLN A 92 -5.66 0.79 9.08
CA GLN A 92 -5.46 -0.09 10.23
C GLN A 92 -6.67 -1.00 10.43
N GLU A 93 -7.89 -0.45 10.37
CA GLU A 93 -9.12 -1.24 10.49
C GLU A 93 -9.23 -2.30 9.39
N ARG A 94 -8.96 -1.94 8.13
CA ARG A 94 -9.00 -2.88 7.00
C ARG A 94 -7.91 -3.94 7.10
N CYS A 95 -6.70 -3.57 7.51
CA CYS A 95 -5.62 -4.52 7.74
C CYS A 95 -5.99 -5.53 8.83
N LYS A 96 -6.53 -5.06 9.95
CA LYS A 96 -7.00 -5.91 11.05
C LYS A 96 -8.12 -6.85 10.60
N ALA A 97 -9.12 -6.34 9.87
CA ALA A 97 -10.23 -7.15 9.35
C ALA A 97 -9.76 -8.20 8.33
N ALA A 98 -8.76 -7.89 7.51
CA ALA A 98 -8.19 -8.80 6.53
C ALA A 98 -7.12 -9.74 7.11
N ASN A 99 -6.80 -9.62 8.41
CA ASN A 99 -5.70 -10.31 9.08
C ASN A 99 -4.35 -10.13 8.35
N ILE A 100 -4.08 -8.90 7.89
CA ILE A 100 -2.85 -8.51 7.20
C ILE A 100 -2.03 -7.64 8.13
N LEU A 101 -0.73 -7.94 8.24
CA LEU A 101 0.20 -7.13 9.00
C LEU A 101 0.39 -5.75 8.33
N GLU A 102 0.26 -4.70 9.12
CA GLU A 102 0.44 -3.33 8.65
C GLU A 102 1.88 -3.09 8.19
N HIS A 103 2.04 -2.43 7.05
CA HIS A 103 3.38 -2.13 6.55
C HIS A 103 3.96 -0.90 7.27
N HIS A 104 5.19 -0.98 7.80
CA HIS A 104 5.84 0.13 8.51
C HIS A 104 5.87 1.47 7.74
N TRP A 105 6.07 1.45 6.41
CA TRP A 105 5.95 2.65 5.56
C TRP A 105 4.57 3.29 5.51
N ALA A 106 3.49 2.57 5.84
CA ALA A 106 2.13 3.11 5.94
C ALA A 106 1.78 3.62 7.35
N ILE A 107 2.59 3.27 8.38
CA ILE A 107 2.38 3.73 9.75
C ILE A 107 2.86 5.19 9.89
N PRO A 108 2.06 6.09 10.49
CA PRO A 108 2.47 7.45 10.84
C PRO A 108 3.66 7.45 11.80
N ARG A 109 4.59 8.39 11.62
CA ARG A 109 5.83 8.47 12.42
C ARG A 109 5.57 8.57 13.93
N ILE A 110 4.49 9.25 14.33
CA ILE A 110 4.12 9.43 15.75
C ILE A 110 3.77 8.07 16.38
N ILE A 111 3.01 7.25 15.65
CA ILE A 111 2.58 5.92 16.09
C ILE A 111 3.78 4.97 16.08
N TRP A 112 4.57 5.00 15.00
CA TRP A 112 5.81 4.23 14.90
C TRP A 112 6.78 4.52 16.05
N LYS A 113 6.96 5.80 16.40
CA LYS A 113 7.83 6.20 17.52
C LYS A 113 7.33 5.63 18.85
N LYS A 114 6.02 5.70 19.12
CA LYS A 114 5.43 5.10 20.34
C LYS A 114 5.68 3.59 20.42
N MET A 115 5.42 2.87 19.32
CA MET A 115 5.68 1.42 19.23
C MET A 115 7.15 1.09 19.51
N GLU A 116 8.07 1.92 19.00
CA GLU A 116 9.51 1.73 19.20
C GLU A 116 9.96 2.04 20.63
N ASP A 117 9.43 3.11 21.23
CA ASP A 117 9.69 3.48 22.62
C ASP A 117 9.18 2.40 23.59
N GLU A 118 7.98 1.85 23.33
CA GLU A 118 7.41 0.70 24.07
C GLU A 118 8.28 -0.56 23.91
N ARG A 119 8.72 -0.86 22.68
CA ARG A 119 9.61 -2.02 22.40
C ARG A 119 10.94 -1.89 23.13
N MET A 120 11.49 -0.69 23.22
CA MET A 120 12.75 -0.41 23.90
C MET A 120 12.60 -0.25 25.42
N GLY A 121 11.39 -0.48 25.98
CA GLY A 121 11.14 -0.37 27.41
C GLY A 121 11.28 1.06 27.96
N LYS A 122 11.34 2.07 27.09
CA LYS A 122 11.35 3.49 27.49
C LYS A 122 9.92 3.90 27.80
N LYS A 123 9.44 3.53 28.99
CA LYS A 123 8.31 4.21 29.61
C LYS A 123 8.68 5.69 29.69
N ALA A 124 7.94 6.54 28.98
CA ALA A 124 8.06 7.98 29.10
C ALA A 124 7.85 8.36 30.58
N GLY A 125 8.92 8.86 31.19
CA GLY A 125 8.84 9.63 32.43
C GLY A 125 8.42 11.06 32.13
#